data_AF-A0A9X2M280-F1
#
_entry.id   AF-A0A9X2M280-F1
#
_cell.length_a   1.000
_cell.length_b   1.000
_cell.length_c   1.000
_cell.angle_alpha   90.00
_cell.angle_beta   90.00
_cell.angle_gamma   90.00
#
_symmetry.space_group_name_H-M   'P 1'
#
loop_
_entity.id
_entity.type
_entity.pdbx_description
1 polymer ?
#
loop_
_entity_poly.entity_id
_entity_poly.type
_entity_poly.pdbx_seq_one_letter_code
_entity_poly.pdbx_strand_id
1 'polypeptide(L)'
;MISLVDIEQAVQQTAAYHHPHFRGAEKNQYNTVRLSFREFTGEEDEPRWPAASWRDETLSRAAKELLEEEYSMARALWRDARYVRDLKRAAVGADAVWAAAGQARREMDEAFAALDRTESGHWYAAVSTLITRQNNAMDAAKAWDEQGRRIAGVHHDYVSTELSPAQAYERAGVDSSGWLIGDYYDYERRSTPLIRKLTEAVDRQRVHVRTVAFLTGSHAQDG
;
A
#
# COMPACT_ATOMS: atom_id res chain seq x y z
N MET A 1 35.52 -5.58 5.14
CA MET A 1 35.49 -6.21 6.48
C MET A 1 36.40 -5.37 7.35
N ILE A 2 35.83 -4.55 8.26
CA ILE A 2 36.55 -3.64 9.17
C ILE A 2 37.30 -4.52 10.19
N SER A 3 38.40 -5.10 9.72
CA SER A 3 39.22 -6.04 10.47
C SER A 3 40.33 -5.24 11.16
N LEU A 4 40.40 -5.34 12.49
CA LEU A 4 41.48 -4.82 13.35
C LEU A 4 41.53 -3.30 13.63
N VAL A 5 40.46 -2.55 13.39
CA VAL A 5 40.46 -1.10 13.69
C VAL A 5 39.95 -0.84 15.10
N ASP A 6 40.59 0.11 15.77
CA ASP A 6 40.07 0.76 16.96
C ASP A 6 38.87 1.65 16.57
N ILE A 7 37.66 1.12 16.71
CA ILE A 7 36.42 1.81 16.33
C ILE A 7 36.31 3.14 17.07
N GLU A 8 36.81 3.22 18.29
CA GLU A 8 36.82 4.46 19.07
C GLU A 8 37.66 5.53 18.36
N GLN A 9 38.84 5.15 17.86
CA GLN A 9 39.69 6.04 17.07
C GLN A 9 39.03 6.45 15.75
N ALA A 10 38.36 5.53 15.05
CA ALA A 10 37.64 5.83 13.82
C ALA A 10 36.49 6.82 14.07
N VAL A 11 35.67 6.58 15.10
CA VAL A 11 34.58 7.47 15.53
C VAL A 11 35.12 8.87 15.87
N GLN A 12 36.23 8.95 16.60
CA GLN A 12 36.84 10.24 16.93
C GLN A 12 37.34 11.00 15.70
N GLN A 13 37.96 10.31 14.72
CA GLN A 13 38.40 10.94 13.47
C GLN A 13 37.23 11.49 12.66
N THR A 14 36.08 10.82 12.70
CA THR A 14 34.89 11.17 11.92
C THR A 14 33.95 12.15 12.62
N ALA A 15 34.33 12.67 13.79
CA ALA A 15 33.45 13.48 14.65
C ALA A 15 32.76 14.66 13.94
N ALA A 16 33.46 15.31 13.00
CA ALA A 16 32.94 16.43 12.22
C ALA A 16 31.97 16.05 11.08
N TYR A 17 31.88 14.75 10.76
CA TYR A 17 31.18 14.22 9.59
C TYR A 17 30.04 13.27 9.93
N HIS A 18 29.82 12.94 11.20
CA HIS A 18 28.73 12.07 11.60
C HIS A 18 27.36 12.61 11.16
N HIS A 19 26.50 11.69 10.78
CA HIS A 19 25.10 11.94 10.53
C HIS A 19 24.43 12.51 11.79
N PRO A 20 23.53 13.51 11.68
CA PRO A 20 22.91 14.14 12.86
C PRO A 20 22.15 13.20 13.80
N HIS A 21 21.73 12.02 13.31
CA HIS A 21 21.06 11.00 14.11
C HIS A 21 22.02 9.98 14.71
N PHE A 22 23.29 9.97 14.34
CA PHE A 22 24.26 9.01 14.85
C PHE A 22 24.40 9.12 16.37
N ARG A 23 24.41 7.97 17.06
CA ARG A 23 24.55 7.86 18.52
C ARG A 23 25.84 7.19 18.95
N GLY A 24 26.40 6.32 18.10
CA GLY A 24 27.62 5.61 18.40
C GLY A 24 27.78 4.36 17.56
N ALA A 25 28.97 3.76 17.68
CA ALA A 25 29.34 2.51 17.05
C ALA A 25 29.95 1.58 18.11
N GLU A 26 29.58 0.31 18.08
CA GLU A 26 30.11 -0.71 18.99
C GLU A 26 30.47 -1.99 18.24
N LYS A 27 31.39 -2.79 18.78
CA LYS A 27 31.65 -4.15 18.27
C LYS A 27 30.67 -5.11 18.91
N ASN A 28 30.00 -5.92 18.10
CA ASN A 28 29.23 -7.05 18.62
C ASN A 28 30.16 -8.25 18.94
N GLN A 29 29.58 -9.32 19.50
CA GLN A 29 30.31 -10.56 19.86
C GLN A 29 31.00 -11.27 18.68
N TYR A 30 30.69 -10.88 17.44
CA TYR A 30 31.28 -11.40 16.21
C TYR A 30 32.28 -10.41 15.58
N ASN A 31 32.74 -9.41 16.33
CA ASN A 31 33.66 -8.37 15.87
C ASN A 31 33.13 -7.58 14.65
N THR A 32 31.80 -7.54 14.48
CA THR A 32 31.13 -6.70 13.47
C THR A 32 30.73 -5.37 14.11
N VAL A 33 30.83 -4.29 13.33
CA VAL A 33 30.41 -2.96 13.77
C VAL A 33 28.89 -2.88 13.77
N ARG A 34 28.32 -2.48 14.91
CA ARG A 34 26.91 -2.11 15.05
C ARG A 34 26.84 -0.61 15.26
N LEU A 35 26.18 0.11 14.36
CA LEU A 35 25.92 1.54 14.53
C LEU A 35 24.55 1.74 15.15
N SER A 36 24.44 2.76 15.98
CA SER A 36 23.21 3.16 16.65
C SER A 36 22.80 4.54 16.21
N PHE A 37 21.50 4.73 15.98
CA PHE A 37 20.92 6.00 15.55
C PHE A 37 19.74 6.40 16.43
N ARG A 38 19.47 7.70 16.53
CA ARG A 38 18.15 8.20 16.90
C ARG A 38 17.15 7.76 15.82
N GLU A 39 15.93 7.47 16.23
CA GLU A 39 14.82 7.16 15.31
C GLU A 39 14.68 8.24 14.23
N PHE A 40 14.41 7.78 13.00
CA PHE A 40 14.12 8.62 11.85
C PHE A 40 12.61 8.78 11.73
N THR A 41 12.15 9.99 11.42
CA THR A 41 10.73 10.26 11.18
C THR A 41 10.37 10.12 9.70
N GLY A 42 11.37 10.14 8.82
CA GLY A 42 11.22 10.17 7.37
C GLY A 42 10.91 11.56 6.82
N GLU A 43 10.67 12.57 7.68
CA GLU A 43 10.51 13.98 7.32
C GLU A 43 11.84 14.70 7.11
N GLU A 44 12.92 14.14 7.64
CA GLU A 44 14.26 14.67 7.42
C GLU A 44 14.65 14.57 5.94
N ASP A 45 15.64 15.37 5.54
CA ASP A 45 16.29 15.20 4.24
C ASP A 45 16.96 13.82 4.14
N GLU A 46 17.01 13.27 2.92
CA GLU A 46 17.67 12.01 2.66
C GLU A 46 19.13 12.06 3.15
N PRO A 47 19.60 11.09 3.96
CA PRO A 47 20.98 11.02 4.38
C PRO A 47 21.95 10.97 3.19
N ARG A 48 22.75 12.03 3.08
CA ARG A 48 23.77 12.20 2.04
C ARG A 48 25.14 12.32 2.68
N TRP A 49 26.07 11.48 2.22
CA TRP A 49 27.46 11.54 2.65
C TRP A 49 28.04 12.94 2.36
N PRO A 50 28.55 13.67 3.37
CA PRO A 50 29.19 14.96 3.19
C PRO A 50 30.28 14.94 2.11
N ALA A 51 30.17 15.84 1.13
CA ALA A 51 31.17 15.92 0.06
C ALA A 51 32.59 16.23 0.58
N ALA A 52 32.68 16.94 1.71
CA ALA A 52 33.93 17.36 2.32
C ALA A 52 34.80 16.20 2.82
N SER A 53 34.20 15.11 3.34
CA SER A 53 34.97 13.97 3.89
C SER A 53 35.72 13.19 2.82
N TRP A 54 35.30 13.25 1.55
CA TRP A 54 36.03 12.60 0.45
C TRP A 54 37.42 13.21 0.22
N ARG A 55 37.56 14.51 0.48
CA ARG A 55 38.79 15.27 0.29
C ARG A 55 39.62 15.40 1.56
N ASP A 56 39.11 14.89 2.68
CA ASP A 56 39.85 14.89 3.93
C ASP A 56 40.90 13.75 3.90
N GLU A 57 42.16 14.14 3.80
CA GLU A 57 43.32 13.24 3.81
C GLU A 57 43.70 12.81 5.23
N THR A 58 43.17 13.48 6.26
CA THR A 58 43.44 13.14 7.68
C THR A 58 42.62 11.93 8.14
N LEU A 59 41.53 11.62 7.45
CA LEU A 59 40.72 10.43 7.72
C LEU A 59 41.47 9.16 7.27
N SER A 60 41.67 8.25 8.21
CA SER A 60 42.14 6.91 7.90
C SER A 60 41.17 6.17 6.97
N ARG A 61 41.66 5.13 6.29
CA ARG A 61 40.79 4.25 5.48
C ARG A 61 39.61 3.71 6.30
N ALA A 62 39.85 3.34 7.54
CA ALA A 62 38.82 2.80 8.40
C ALA A 62 37.76 3.83 8.83
N ALA A 63 38.18 5.08 9.06
CA ALA A 63 37.25 6.19 9.29
C ALA A 63 36.36 6.44 8.05
N LYS A 64 36.92 6.33 6.84
CA LYS A 64 36.14 6.44 5.59
C LYS A 64 35.16 5.27 5.42
N GLU A 65 35.60 4.04 5.68
CA GLU A 65 34.73 2.85 5.65
C GLU A 65 33.60 2.94 6.71
N LEU A 66 33.89 3.49 7.90
CA LEU A 66 32.88 3.73 8.93
C LEU A 66 31.82 4.74 8.48
N LEU A 67 32.24 5.87 7.89
CA LEU A 67 31.30 6.87 7.35
C LEU A 67 30.46 6.31 6.20
N GLU A 68 31.03 5.49 5.34
CA GLU A 68 30.28 4.81 4.27
C GLU A 68 29.15 3.96 4.84
N GLU A 69 29.49 3.09 5.80
CA GLU A 69 28.54 2.22 6.47
C GLU A 69 27.48 3.03 7.23
N GLU A 70 27.89 4.10 7.92
CA GLU A 70 27.00 4.99 8.65
C GLU A 70 25.96 5.64 7.76
N TYR A 71 26.37 6.24 6.64
CA TYR A 71 25.44 6.91 5.73
C TYR A 71 24.59 5.92 4.93
N SER A 72 25.13 4.75 4.61
CA SER A 72 24.35 3.66 4.00
C SER A 72 23.23 3.20 4.94
N MET A 73 23.55 2.87 6.19
CA MET A 73 22.55 2.44 7.17
C MET A 73 21.58 3.56 7.55
N ALA A 74 22.06 4.80 7.72
CA ALA A 74 21.19 5.95 7.96
C ALA A 74 20.15 6.12 6.83
N ARG A 75 20.57 5.97 5.57
CA ARG A 75 19.67 6.06 4.41
C ARG A 75 18.65 4.93 4.39
N ALA A 76 19.06 3.70 4.71
CA ALA A 76 18.14 2.56 4.80
C ALA A 76 17.06 2.82 5.88
N LEU A 77 17.48 3.19 7.10
CA LEU A 77 16.57 3.50 8.21
C LEU A 77 15.64 4.67 7.89
N TRP A 78 16.16 5.72 7.26
CA TRP A 78 15.36 6.86 6.80
C TRP A 78 14.32 6.45 5.75
N ARG A 79 14.71 5.60 4.78
CA ARG A 79 13.83 5.15 3.70
C ARG A 79 12.68 4.30 4.26
N ASP A 80 12.96 3.43 5.23
CA ASP A 80 11.95 2.66 5.96
C ASP A 80 10.97 3.58 6.71
N ALA A 81 11.48 4.56 7.45
CA ALA A 81 10.64 5.53 8.17
C ALA A 81 9.76 6.35 7.20
N ARG A 82 10.34 6.77 6.07
CA ARG A 82 9.62 7.50 5.02
C ARG A 82 8.53 6.65 4.36
N TYR A 83 8.81 5.37 4.11
CA TYR A 83 7.82 4.42 3.60
C TYR A 83 6.63 4.27 4.57
N VAL A 84 6.89 4.04 5.86
CA VAL A 84 5.84 3.94 6.88
C VAL A 84 4.98 5.22 6.93
N ARG A 85 5.61 6.39 6.89
CA ARG A 85 4.91 7.68 6.89
C ARG A 85 4.04 7.84 5.64
N ASP A 86 4.59 7.60 4.46
CA ASP A 86 3.89 7.78 3.19
C ASP A 86 2.75 6.78 3.07
N LEU A 87 2.93 5.54 3.54
CA LEU A 87 1.88 4.53 3.62
C LEU A 87 0.75 4.96 4.56
N LYS A 88 1.10 5.46 5.76
CA LYS A 88 0.12 5.98 6.72
C LYS A 88 -0.71 7.11 6.13
N ARG A 89 -0.08 8.03 5.40
CA ARG A 89 -0.76 9.14 4.70
C ARG A 89 -1.65 8.63 3.57
N ALA A 90 -1.15 7.69 2.76
CA ALA A 90 -1.91 7.10 1.68
C ALA A 90 -3.14 6.33 2.19
N ALA A 91 -3.04 5.65 3.34
CA ALA A 91 -4.12 4.86 3.93
C ALA A 91 -5.19 5.68 4.67
N VAL A 92 -5.05 7.01 4.79
CA VAL A 92 -6.05 7.85 5.45
C VAL A 92 -7.42 7.69 4.78
N GLY A 93 -8.42 7.28 5.58
CA GLY A 93 -9.80 7.09 5.11
C GLY A 93 -10.05 5.78 4.35
N ALA A 94 -9.03 4.93 4.17
CA ALA A 94 -9.17 3.68 3.42
C ALA A 94 -10.24 2.75 4.01
N ASP A 95 -10.32 2.62 5.33
CA ASP A 95 -11.36 1.80 5.99
C ASP A 95 -12.78 2.23 5.65
N ALA A 96 -13.04 3.54 5.65
CA ALA A 96 -14.36 4.06 5.35
C ALA A 96 -14.74 3.79 3.89
N VAL A 97 -13.80 3.98 2.96
CA VAL A 97 -14.01 3.71 1.53
C VAL A 97 -14.21 2.21 1.28
N TRP A 98 -13.41 1.36 1.94
CA TRP A 98 -13.55 -0.10 1.85
C TRP A 98 -14.90 -0.58 2.39
N ALA A 99 -15.29 -0.10 3.56
CA ALA A 99 -16.57 -0.43 4.18
C ALA A 99 -17.76 -0.01 3.30
N ALA A 100 -17.68 1.18 2.69
CA ALA A 100 -18.70 1.67 1.75
C ALA A 100 -18.80 0.78 0.50
N ALA A 101 -17.68 0.37 -0.08
CA ALA A 101 -17.65 -0.56 -1.21
C ALA A 101 -18.25 -1.93 -0.84
N GLY A 102 -17.92 -2.45 0.35
CA GLY A 102 -18.51 -3.68 0.88
C GLY A 102 -20.02 -3.57 1.10
N GLN A 103 -20.49 -2.44 1.64
CA GLN A 103 -21.92 -2.19 1.85
C GLN A 103 -22.68 -2.10 0.52
N ALA A 104 -22.19 -1.30 -0.44
CA ALA A 104 -22.84 -1.14 -1.73
C ALA A 104 -22.93 -2.46 -2.49
N ARG A 105 -21.90 -3.32 -2.38
CA ARG A 105 -21.95 -4.68 -2.95
C ARG A 105 -23.03 -5.55 -2.29
N ARG A 106 -23.15 -5.53 -0.95
CA ARG A 106 -24.21 -6.28 -0.25
C ARG A 106 -25.60 -5.83 -0.70
N GLU A 107 -25.84 -4.52 -0.79
CA GLU A 107 -27.13 -3.98 -1.24
C GLU A 107 -27.46 -4.38 -2.69
N MET A 108 -26.46 -4.46 -3.56
CA MET A 108 -26.61 -4.99 -4.92
C MET A 108 -27.01 -6.47 -4.91
N ASP A 109 -26.31 -7.29 -4.13
CA ASP A 109 -26.58 -8.73 -4.02
C ASP A 109 -27.97 -9.00 -3.40
N GLU A 110 -28.37 -8.22 -2.39
CA GLU A 110 -29.71 -8.27 -1.77
C GLU A 110 -30.81 -7.86 -2.75
N ALA A 111 -30.62 -6.78 -3.52
CA ALA A 111 -31.59 -6.36 -4.53
C ALA A 111 -31.77 -7.40 -5.63
N PHE A 112 -30.69 -8.11 -5.99
CA PHE A 112 -30.77 -9.21 -6.95
C PHE A 112 -31.53 -10.41 -6.36
N ALA A 113 -31.22 -10.83 -5.13
CA ALA A 113 -31.90 -11.93 -4.47
C ALA A 113 -33.40 -11.65 -4.20
N ALA A 114 -33.80 -10.38 -4.06
CA ALA A 114 -35.19 -9.99 -3.87
C ALA A 114 -36.06 -10.24 -5.12
N LEU A 115 -35.47 -10.35 -6.31
CA LEU A 115 -36.21 -10.61 -7.54
C LEU A 115 -37.01 -11.91 -7.46
N ASP A 116 -36.43 -12.97 -6.89
CA ASP A 116 -37.08 -14.30 -6.77
C ASP A 116 -38.42 -14.27 -6.01
N ARG A 117 -38.63 -13.26 -5.16
CA ARG A 117 -39.82 -13.10 -4.33
C ARG A 117 -40.69 -11.92 -4.77
N THR A 118 -40.33 -11.25 -5.86
CA THR A 118 -41.05 -10.07 -6.35
C THR A 118 -42.31 -10.50 -7.10
N GLU A 119 -43.46 -9.99 -6.66
CA GLU A 119 -44.73 -10.19 -7.35
C GLU A 119 -44.70 -9.58 -8.76
N SER A 120 -45.39 -10.21 -9.73
CA SER A 120 -45.33 -9.82 -11.15
C SER A 120 -45.63 -8.34 -11.41
N GLY A 121 -46.54 -7.73 -10.64
CA GLY A 121 -46.91 -6.31 -10.76
C GLY A 121 -45.79 -5.33 -10.34
N HIS A 122 -44.78 -5.81 -9.60
CA HIS A 122 -43.67 -5.01 -9.10
C HIS A 122 -42.32 -5.34 -9.75
N TRP A 123 -42.30 -6.29 -10.69
CA TRP A 123 -41.07 -6.78 -11.32
C TRP A 123 -40.20 -5.66 -11.93
N TYR A 124 -40.79 -4.76 -12.72
CA TYR A 124 -40.05 -3.65 -13.34
C TYR A 124 -39.44 -2.69 -12.31
N ALA A 125 -40.15 -2.41 -11.21
CA ALA A 125 -39.64 -1.55 -10.15
C ALA A 125 -38.48 -2.23 -9.40
N ALA A 126 -38.55 -3.54 -9.17
CA ALA A 126 -37.47 -4.31 -8.55
C ALA A 126 -36.23 -4.39 -9.45
N VAL A 127 -36.40 -4.63 -10.75
CA VAL A 127 -35.30 -4.60 -11.73
C VAL A 127 -34.68 -3.21 -11.83
N SER A 128 -35.48 -2.14 -11.82
CA SER A 128 -34.98 -0.76 -11.79
C SER A 128 -34.14 -0.50 -10.52
N THR A 129 -34.61 -0.97 -9.36
CA THR A 129 -33.88 -0.88 -8.09
C THR A 129 -32.54 -1.61 -8.16
N LEU A 130 -32.52 -2.83 -8.71
CA LEU A 130 -31.28 -3.59 -8.93
C LEU A 130 -30.28 -2.79 -9.77
N ILE A 131 -30.71 -2.20 -10.90
CA ILE A 131 -29.83 -1.39 -11.76
C ILE A 131 -29.23 -0.22 -10.98
N THR A 132 -30.03 0.48 -10.18
CA THR A 132 -29.54 1.56 -9.31
C THR A 132 -28.49 1.04 -8.32
N ARG A 133 -28.71 -0.10 -7.68
CA ARG A 133 -27.75 -0.70 -6.74
C ARG A 133 -26.47 -1.17 -7.43
N GLN A 134 -26.57 -1.73 -8.64
CA GLN A 134 -25.40 -2.08 -9.46
C GLN A 134 -24.55 -0.83 -9.76
N ASN A 135 -25.17 0.28 -10.16
CA ASN A 135 -24.45 1.53 -10.42
C ASN A 135 -23.78 2.07 -9.15
N ASN A 136 -24.48 2.09 -8.02
CA ASN A 136 -23.92 2.53 -6.74
C ASN A 136 -22.72 1.67 -6.31
N ALA A 137 -22.81 0.34 -6.48
CA ALA A 137 -21.70 -0.56 -6.21
C ALA A 137 -20.51 -0.28 -7.13
N MET A 138 -20.75 0.02 -8.41
CA MET A 138 -19.69 0.36 -9.37
C MET A 138 -19.00 1.67 -8.99
N ASP A 139 -19.74 2.68 -8.57
CA ASP A 139 -19.15 3.96 -8.15
C ASP A 139 -18.36 3.82 -6.84
N ALA A 140 -18.86 3.04 -5.89
CA ALA A 140 -18.12 2.71 -4.67
C ALA A 140 -16.84 1.89 -4.96
N ALA A 141 -16.90 0.98 -5.94
CA ALA A 141 -15.74 0.22 -6.38
C ALA A 141 -14.67 1.11 -7.05
N LYS A 142 -15.07 2.13 -7.83
CA LYS A 142 -14.14 3.11 -8.40
C LYS A 142 -13.43 3.90 -7.30
N ALA A 143 -14.20 4.38 -6.31
CA ALA A 143 -13.64 5.11 -5.18
C ALA A 143 -12.63 4.26 -4.40
N TRP A 144 -12.94 2.98 -4.19
CA TRP A 144 -11.97 2.06 -3.60
C TRP A 144 -10.75 1.82 -4.48
N ASP A 145 -10.90 1.60 -5.79
CA ASP A 145 -9.75 1.36 -6.65
C ASP A 145 -8.85 2.61 -6.78
N GLU A 146 -9.39 3.83 -6.70
CA GLU A 146 -8.60 5.06 -6.58
C GLU A 146 -7.79 5.10 -5.27
N GLN A 147 -8.42 4.72 -4.15
CA GLN A 147 -7.75 4.58 -2.86
C GLN A 147 -6.65 3.49 -2.90
N GLY A 148 -6.97 2.33 -3.45
CA GLY A 148 -6.05 1.21 -3.62
C GLY A 148 -4.87 1.57 -4.51
N ARG A 149 -5.08 2.34 -5.58
CA ARG A 149 -3.99 2.85 -6.44
C ARG A 149 -3.00 3.71 -5.65
N ARG A 150 -3.49 4.62 -4.79
CA ARG A 150 -2.61 5.47 -3.96
C ARG A 150 -1.73 4.63 -3.05
N ILE A 151 -2.30 3.62 -2.40
CA ILE A 151 -1.58 2.70 -1.52
C ILE A 151 -0.57 1.84 -2.31
N ALA A 152 -1.00 1.27 -3.43
CA ALA A 152 -0.14 0.48 -4.31
C ALA A 152 1.03 1.30 -4.89
N GLY A 153 0.81 2.60 -5.18
CA GLY A 153 1.86 3.52 -5.59
C GLY A 153 2.96 3.67 -4.54
N VAL A 154 2.58 3.79 -3.25
CA VAL A 154 3.58 3.80 -2.17
C VAL A 154 4.37 2.49 -2.16
N HIS A 155 3.71 1.32 -2.22
CA HIS A 155 4.43 0.05 -2.26
C HIS A 155 5.40 -0.04 -3.45
N HIS A 156 5.01 0.45 -4.61
CA HIS A 156 5.84 0.49 -5.81
C HIS A 156 7.09 1.36 -5.62
N ASP A 157 6.96 2.57 -5.08
CA ASP A 157 8.07 3.50 -4.84
C ASP A 157 9.11 2.96 -3.84
N TYR A 158 8.68 2.03 -2.98
CA TYR A 158 9.49 1.43 -1.91
C TYR A 158 9.78 -0.07 -2.12
N VAL A 159 9.62 -0.60 -3.33
CA VAL A 159 9.85 -2.03 -3.65
C VAL A 159 11.28 -2.52 -3.33
N SER A 160 12.26 -1.61 -3.33
CA SER A 160 13.67 -1.90 -3.03
C SER A 160 14.06 -1.73 -1.57
N THR A 161 13.10 -1.43 -0.67
CA THR A 161 13.37 -1.37 0.77
C THR A 161 13.46 -2.76 1.39
N GLU A 162 14.18 -2.88 2.50
CA GLU A 162 14.20 -4.14 3.27
C GLU A 162 12.90 -4.36 4.05
N LEU A 163 12.15 -3.30 4.31
CA LEU A 163 10.87 -3.35 4.99
C LEU A 163 9.78 -3.95 4.10
N SER A 164 9.30 -5.14 4.47
CA SER A 164 8.19 -5.76 3.75
C SER A 164 6.89 -4.94 3.88
N PRO A 165 5.95 -5.05 2.92
CA PRO A 165 4.65 -4.37 3.02
C PRO A 165 3.89 -4.67 4.32
N ALA A 166 3.91 -5.91 4.79
CA ALA A 166 3.26 -6.30 6.04
C ALA A 166 3.84 -5.57 7.26
N GLN A 167 5.17 -5.48 7.35
CA GLN A 167 5.85 -4.73 8.41
C GLN A 167 5.59 -3.22 8.30
N ALA A 168 5.48 -2.70 7.07
CA ALA A 168 5.15 -1.29 6.86
C ALA A 168 3.74 -0.95 7.37
N TYR A 169 2.74 -1.80 7.09
CA TYR A 169 1.38 -1.65 7.63
C TYR A 169 1.34 -1.71 9.16
N GLU A 170 2.02 -2.70 9.74
CA GLU A 170 2.13 -2.86 11.20
C GLU A 170 2.72 -1.61 11.85
N ARG A 171 3.86 -1.12 11.35
CA ARG A 171 4.51 0.10 11.85
C ARG A 171 3.68 1.36 11.60
N ALA A 172 2.90 1.41 10.53
CA ALA A 172 1.99 2.52 10.25
C ALA A 172 0.76 2.53 11.17
N GLY A 173 0.49 1.42 11.86
CA GLY A 173 -0.73 1.22 12.65
C GLY A 173 -1.97 1.11 11.76
N VAL A 174 -1.83 0.54 10.57
CA VAL A 174 -2.89 0.39 9.57
C VAL A 174 -3.25 -1.08 9.46
N ASP A 175 -4.50 -1.42 9.79
CA ASP A 175 -5.03 -2.77 9.57
C ASP A 175 -5.52 -2.89 8.13
N SER A 176 -4.70 -3.49 7.27
CA SER A 176 -5.06 -3.73 5.86
C SER A 176 -5.77 -5.08 5.66
N SER A 177 -6.20 -5.75 6.73
CA SER A 177 -6.78 -7.09 6.61
C SER A 177 -8.06 -7.07 5.78
N GLY A 178 -8.14 -7.96 4.79
CA GLY A 178 -9.29 -8.08 3.90
C GLY A 178 -9.39 -7.03 2.80
N TRP A 179 -8.55 -5.97 2.80
CA TRP A 179 -8.51 -5.02 1.70
C TRP A 179 -8.10 -5.70 0.38
N LEU A 180 -8.81 -5.38 -0.71
CA LEU A 180 -8.42 -5.84 -2.04
C LEU A 180 -7.57 -4.77 -2.73
N ILE A 181 -6.25 -4.89 -2.59
CA ILE A 181 -5.29 -4.02 -3.27
C ILE A 181 -4.53 -4.86 -4.31
N GLY A 182 -4.54 -4.40 -5.56
CA GLY A 182 -3.77 -5.03 -6.64
C GLY A 182 -2.33 -4.54 -6.70
N ASP A 183 -1.57 -5.04 -7.68
CA ASP A 183 -0.28 -4.44 -8.01
C ASP A 183 -0.49 -3.02 -8.56
N TYR A 184 0.50 -2.13 -8.43
CA TYR A 184 0.42 -0.78 -9.00
C TYR A 184 0.02 -0.78 -10.49
N TYR A 185 0.57 -1.70 -11.29
CA TYR A 185 0.26 -1.80 -12.71
C TYR A 185 -1.15 -2.33 -13.00
N ASP A 186 -1.82 -2.98 -12.05
CA ASP A 186 -3.22 -3.38 -12.23
C ASP A 186 -4.14 -2.15 -12.32
N TYR A 187 -3.74 -1.02 -11.73
CA TYR A 187 -4.50 0.24 -11.76
C TYR A 187 -4.23 1.09 -13.01
N GLU A 188 -3.25 0.73 -13.85
CA GLU A 188 -3.02 1.36 -15.15
C GLU A 188 -3.84 0.71 -16.27
N ARG A 189 -4.48 -0.42 -15.97
CA ARG A 189 -5.33 -1.14 -16.92
C ARG A 189 -6.72 -0.52 -17.00
N ARG A 190 -7.43 -0.81 -18.08
CA ARG A 190 -8.84 -0.38 -18.27
C ARG A 190 -9.80 -0.96 -17.23
N SER A 191 -9.45 -2.08 -16.60
CA SER A 191 -10.28 -2.78 -15.61
C SER A 191 -9.46 -2.99 -14.33
N THR A 192 -9.75 -2.17 -13.32
CA THR A 192 -9.07 -2.15 -12.02
C THR A 192 -9.56 -3.28 -11.10
N PRO A 193 -8.83 -3.64 -10.03
CA PRO A 193 -9.05 -4.88 -9.29
C PRO A 193 -10.49 -5.11 -8.80
N LEU A 194 -11.10 -4.14 -8.11
CA LEU A 194 -12.46 -4.30 -7.60
C LEU A 194 -13.51 -4.12 -8.71
N ILE A 195 -13.29 -3.18 -9.62
CA ILE A 195 -14.16 -2.96 -10.80
C ILE A 195 -14.27 -4.22 -11.65
N ARG A 196 -13.17 -4.96 -11.85
CA ARG A 196 -13.17 -6.23 -12.59
C ARG A 196 -14.08 -7.26 -11.92
N LYS A 197 -13.88 -7.49 -10.61
CA LYS A 197 -14.71 -8.44 -9.84
C LYS A 197 -16.19 -8.06 -9.85
N LEU A 198 -16.48 -6.75 -9.77
CA LEU A 198 -17.85 -6.28 -9.72
C LEU A 198 -18.53 -6.33 -11.09
N THR A 199 -17.80 -6.01 -12.17
CA THR A 199 -18.27 -6.18 -13.55
C THR A 199 -18.69 -7.63 -13.80
N GLU A 200 -17.85 -8.59 -13.41
CA GLU A 200 -18.17 -10.02 -13.54
C GLU A 200 -19.45 -10.41 -12.78
N ALA A 201 -19.69 -9.83 -11.59
CA ALA A 201 -20.90 -10.10 -10.81
C ALA A 201 -22.15 -9.48 -11.46
N VAL A 202 -22.05 -8.21 -11.88
CA VAL A 202 -23.13 -7.49 -12.56
C VAL A 202 -23.53 -8.19 -13.86
N ASP A 203 -22.55 -8.65 -14.65
CA ASP A 203 -22.81 -9.36 -15.90
C ASP A 203 -23.55 -10.67 -15.67
N ARG A 204 -23.16 -11.46 -14.65
CA ARG A 204 -23.90 -12.67 -14.26
C ARG A 204 -25.35 -12.37 -13.87
N GLN A 205 -25.57 -11.35 -13.05
CA GLN A 205 -26.92 -10.94 -12.65
C GLN A 205 -27.76 -10.49 -13.85
N ARG A 206 -27.18 -9.70 -14.76
CA ARG A 206 -27.86 -9.23 -15.97
C ARG A 206 -28.21 -10.36 -16.93
N VAL A 207 -27.32 -11.33 -17.11
CA VAL A 207 -27.62 -12.54 -17.89
C VAL A 207 -28.81 -13.27 -17.29
N HIS A 208 -28.80 -13.51 -15.98
CA HIS A 208 -29.91 -14.17 -15.30
C HIS A 208 -31.25 -13.44 -15.50
N VAL A 209 -31.30 -12.13 -15.27
CA VAL A 209 -32.52 -11.33 -15.47
C VAL A 209 -33.02 -11.40 -16.91
N ARG A 210 -32.12 -11.33 -17.91
CA ARG A 210 -32.50 -11.46 -19.32
C ARG A 210 -33.06 -12.85 -19.64
N THR A 211 -32.47 -13.91 -19.10
CA THR A 211 -32.95 -15.29 -19.27
C THR A 211 -34.35 -15.45 -18.67
N VAL A 212 -34.58 -14.97 -17.45
CA VAL A 212 -35.91 -15.01 -16.83
C VAL A 212 -36.92 -14.26 -17.69
N ALA A 213 -36.62 -13.02 -18.09
CA ALA A 213 -37.52 -12.22 -18.91
C ALA A 213 -37.85 -12.89 -20.27
N PHE A 214 -36.88 -13.55 -20.89
CA PHE A 214 -37.07 -14.30 -22.13
C PHE A 214 -38.01 -15.51 -21.94
N LEU A 215 -37.82 -16.27 -20.86
CA LEU A 215 -38.64 -17.44 -20.55
C LEU A 215 -40.07 -17.07 -20.13
N THR A 216 -40.26 -15.97 -19.39
CA THR A 216 -41.59 -15.53 -18.95
C THR A 216 -42.34 -14.72 -20.00
N GLY A 217 -41.63 -14.07 -20.92
CA GLY A 217 -42.22 -13.26 -22.00
C GLY A 217 -42.69 -14.07 -23.22
N SER A 218 -42.14 -15.27 -23.45
CA SER A 218 -42.47 -16.12 -24.61
C SER A 218 -43.74 -16.97 -24.44
N HIS A 219 -44.44 -16.85 -23.30
CA HIS A 219 -45.67 -17.61 -23.01
C HIS A 219 -46.96 -16.76 -23.01
N ALA A 220 -46.89 -15.47 -23.41
CA ALA A 220 -48.03 -14.56 -23.38
C ALA A 220 -48.58 -14.16 -24.77
N GLN A 221 -48.13 -14.80 -25.86
CA GLN A 221 -48.60 -14.50 -27.22
C GLN A 221 -49.30 -15.65 -27.96
N ASP A 222 -49.68 -16.72 -27.27
CA ASP A 222 -50.58 -17.73 -27.79
C ASP A 222 -51.79 -17.88 -26.85
N GLY A 223 -52.85 -17.11 -27.13
CA GLY A 223 -54.12 -17.13 -26.40
C GLY A 223 -55.16 -16.21 -27.02
#